data_AF-A0A353VXW1-F1
#
_entry.id   AF-A0A353VXW1-F1
#
_cell.length_a   1.000
_cell.length_b   1.000
_cell.length_c   1.000
_cell.angle_alpha   90.00
_cell.angle_beta   90.00
_cell.angle_gamma   90.00
#
_symmetry.space_group_name_H-M   'P 1'
#
loop_
_entity.id
_entity.type
_entity.pdbx_description
1 polymer ?
#
loop_
_entity_poly.entity_id
_entity_poly.type
_entity_poly.pdbx_seq_one_letter_code
_entity_poly.pdbx_strand_id
1 'polypeptide(L)'
;EDTTPIDGSVLAKISQSNEKDVDLAVKAAWKAAETWNKTSVTERSNILLKIADRIEENIDMLAKIETWGNGKPIRETSLVDLP
;
A
#
# COMPACT_ATOMS: atom_id res chain seq x y z
N GLU A 1 -18.05 -2.93 -0.10
CA GLU A 1 -17.43 -4.18 -0.57
C GLU A 1 -16.59 -3.81 -1.77
N ASP A 2 -15.45 -4.46 -1.94
CA ASP A 2 -14.57 -4.27 -3.08
C ASP A 2 -14.69 -5.49 -3.99
N THR A 3 -14.91 -5.25 -5.28
CA THR A 3 -15.26 -6.27 -6.27
C THR A 3 -14.27 -6.25 -7.41
N THR A 4 -13.87 -7.42 -7.88
CA THR A 4 -12.93 -7.51 -9.00
C THR A 4 -13.61 -7.20 -10.34
N PRO A 5 -12.94 -6.48 -11.25
CA PRO A 5 -13.42 -6.30 -12.62
C PRO A 5 -13.26 -7.56 -13.51
N ILE A 6 -12.55 -8.60 -13.04
CA ILE A 6 -12.28 -9.82 -13.82
C ILE A 6 -13.57 -10.63 -14.02
N ASP A 7 -14.29 -10.88 -12.93
CA ASP A 7 -15.50 -11.72 -12.92
C ASP A 7 -16.64 -11.16 -12.07
N GLY A 8 -16.46 -9.98 -11.44
CA GLY A 8 -17.46 -9.34 -10.59
C GLY A 8 -17.57 -9.93 -9.18
N SER A 9 -16.71 -10.88 -8.79
CA SER A 9 -16.71 -11.44 -7.44
C SER A 9 -16.25 -10.44 -6.38
N VAL A 10 -16.65 -10.64 -5.13
CA VAL A 10 -16.25 -9.81 -4.00
C VAL A 10 -14.86 -10.24 -3.52
N LEU A 11 -13.88 -9.33 -3.59
CA LEU A 11 -12.52 -9.53 -3.08
C LEU A 11 -12.44 -9.36 -1.56
N ALA A 12 -13.03 -8.27 -1.06
CA ALA A 12 -12.96 -7.93 0.35
C ALA A 12 -14.13 -7.05 0.80
N LYS A 13 -14.43 -7.07 2.10
CA LYS A 13 -15.31 -6.08 2.72
C LYS A 13 -14.43 -5.05 3.43
N ILE A 14 -14.34 -3.87 2.83
CA ILE A 14 -13.53 -2.76 3.35
C ILE A 14 -14.45 -1.77 4.06
N SER A 15 -14.04 -1.35 5.26
CA SER A 15 -14.72 -0.29 6.00
C SER A 15 -14.53 1.06 5.31
N GLN A 16 -15.63 1.80 5.12
CA GLN A 16 -15.55 3.18 4.66
C GLN A 16 -15.27 4.09 5.85
N SER A 17 -14.11 4.74 5.82
CA SER A 17 -13.72 5.72 6.85
C SER A 17 -14.65 6.92 6.82
N ASN A 18 -14.95 7.48 7.99
CA ASN A 18 -15.70 8.72 8.16
C ASN A 18 -14.78 9.86 8.65
N GLU A 19 -15.36 11.04 8.87
CA GLU A 19 -14.65 12.24 9.34
C GLU A 19 -13.82 11.99 10.61
N LYS A 20 -14.34 11.20 11.57
CA LYS A 20 -13.61 10.89 12.80
C LYS A 20 -12.37 10.04 12.55
N ASP A 21 -12.45 9.10 11.61
CA ASP A 21 -11.30 8.27 11.23
C ASP A 21 -10.21 9.11 10.57
N VAL A 22 -10.62 10.08 9.73
CA VAL A 22 -9.71 11.05 9.12
C VAL A 22 -9.03 11.91 10.18
N ASP A 23 -9.79 12.46 11.13
CA ASP A 23 -9.24 13.24 12.26
C ASP A 23 -8.24 12.44 13.09
N LEU A 24 -8.53 11.16 13.34
CA LEU A 24 -7.63 10.26 14.06
C LEU A 24 -6.34 10.02 13.27
N ALA A 25 -6.44 9.76 11.96
CA ALA A 25 -5.28 9.56 11.10
C ALA A 25 -4.38 10.80 11.04
N VAL A 26 -4.98 11.99 10.88
CA VAL A 26 -4.24 13.27 10.84
C VAL A 26 -3.56 13.56 12.19
N LYS A 27 -4.24 13.36 13.31
CA LYS A 27 -3.63 13.53 14.66
C LYS A 27 -2.46 12.57 14.86
N ALA A 28 -2.59 11.31 14.45
CA ALA A 28 -1.52 10.34 14.54
C ALA A 28 -0.31 10.74 13.67
N ALA A 29 -0.55 11.21 12.44
CA ALA A 29 0.49 11.69 11.54
C ALA A 29 1.24 12.90 12.12
N TRP A 30 0.54 13.89 12.69
CA TRP A 30 1.17 15.05 13.33
C TRP A 30 2.03 14.65 14.54
N LYS A 31 1.55 13.71 15.36
CA LYS A 31 2.33 13.19 16.49
C LYS A 31 3.60 12.49 16.03
N ALA A 32 3.53 11.69 14.96
CA ALA A 32 4.72 11.02 14.40
C ALA A 32 5.70 12.02 13.75
N ALA A 33 5.20 13.11 13.16
CA ALA A 33 6.01 14.12 12.51
C ALA A 33 6.99 14.82 13.49
N GLU A 34 6.66 14.92 14.78
CA GLU A 34 7.53 15.53 15.81
C GLU A 34 8.92 14.88 15.92
N THR A 35 9.00 13.57 15.65
CA THR A 35 10.24 12.79 15.66
C THR A 35 10.72 12.48 14.24
N TRP A 36 9.82 12.06 13.35
CA TRP A 36 10.17 11.68 11.98
C TRP A 36 10.83 12.81 11.17
N ASN A 37 10.41 14.06 11.39
CA ASN A 37 10.99 15.20 10.68
C ASN A 37 12.44 15.48 11.09
N LYS A 38 12.85 15.01 12.26
CA LYS A 38 14.22 15.15 12.78
C LYS A 38 15.13 13.99 12.38
N THR A 39 14.56 12.91 11.86
CA THR A 39 15.32 11.75 11.34
C THR A 39 16.28 12.20 10.24
N SER A 40 17.47 11.62 10.18
CA SER A 40 18.45 11.97 9.14
C SER A 40 17.98 11.50 7.75
N VAL A 41 18.52 12.11 6.69
CA VAL A 41 18.26 11.66 5.31
C VAL A 41 18.69 10.21 5.13
N THR A 42 19.86 9.83 5.65
CA THR A 42 20.39 8.46 5.59
C THR A 42 19.46 7.46 6.26
N GLU A 43 18.96 7.77 7.45
CA GLU A 43 18.08 6.85 8.17
C GLU A 43 16.72 6.69 7.46
N ARG A 44 16.13 7.78 6.94
CA ARG A 44 14.92 7.69 6.11
C ARG A 44 15.16 6.86 4.85
N SER A 45 16.30 7.06 4.19
CA SER A 45 16.70 6.26 3.02
C SER A 45 16.78 4.77 3.36
N ASN A 46 17.42 4.42 4.48
CA ASN A 46 17.53 3.03 4.92
C ASN A 46 16.17 2.39 5.25
N ILE A 47 15.23 3.16 5.79
CA ILE A 47 13.87 2.68 6.05
C ILE A 47 13.13 2.43 4.73
N LEU A 48 13.25 3.34 3.75
CA LEU A 48 12.65 3.17 2.42
C LEU A 48 13.22 1.96 1.69
N LEU A 49 14.54 1.73 1.76
CA LEU A 49 15.16 0.54 1.19
C LEU A 49 14.63 -0.75 1.84
N LYS A 50 14.49 -0.77 3.16
CA LYS A 50 13.87 -1.92 3.84
C LYS A 50 12.42 -2.15 3.41
N ILE A 51 11.66 -1.09 3.09
CA ILE A 51 10.30 -1.24 2.55
C ILE A 51 10.37 -1.85 1.15
N ALA A 52 11.31 -1.41 0.30
CA ALA A 52 11.54 -1.99 -1.02
C ALA A 52 11.89 -3.48 -0.93
N ASP A 53 12.82 -3.86 -0.04
CA ASP A 53 13.17 -5.26 0.20
C ASP A 53 11.93 -6.11 0.55
N ARG A 54 11.03 -5.59 1.40
CA ARG A 54 9.79 -6.29 1.75
C ARG A 54 8.80 -6.40 0.59
N ILE A 55 8.76 -5.41 -0.30
CA ILE A 55 7.93 -5.46 -1.51
C ILE A 55 8.46 -6.56 -2.43
N GLU A 56 9.77 -6.59 -2.69
CA GLU A 56 10.42 -7.61 -3.52
C GLU A 56 10.22 -9.02 -2.97
N GLU A 57 10.39 -9.22 -1.65
CA GLU A 57 10.13 -10.50 -0.98
C GLU A 57 8.69 -11.01 -1.17
N ASN A 58 7.73 -10.13 -1.44
CA ASN A 58 6.30 -10.44 -1.54
C ASN A 58 5.71 -10.16 -2.94
N ILE A 59 6.57 -10.00 -3.96
CA ILE A 59 6.17 -9.48 -5.26
C ILE A 59 5.09 -10.32 -5.95
N ASP A 60 5.17 -11.64 -5.87
CA ASP A 60 4.17 -12.54 -6.47
C ASP A 60 2.78 -12.39 -5.85
N MET A 61 2.73 -12.14 -4.54
CA MET A 61 1.47 -11.92 -3.82
C MET A 61 0.90 -10.55 -4.19
N LEU A 62 1.74 -9.51 -4.15
CA LEU A 62 1.33 -8.15 -4.47
C LEU A 62 0.84 -8.03 -5.93
N ALA A 63 1.51 -8.68 -6.88
CA ALA A 63 1.12 -8.67 -8.29
C ALA A 63 -0.24 -9.31 -8.51
N LYS A 64 -0.55 -10.40 -7.79
CA LYS A 64 -1.87 -11.04 -7.84
C LYS A 64 -2.94 -10.12 -7.27
N ILE A 65 -2.68 -9.47 -6.13
CA ILE A 65 -3.63 -8.52 -5.54
C ILE A 65 -3.93 -7.38 -6.52
N GLU A 66 -2.90 -6.81 -7.15
CA GLU A 66 -3.03 -5.76 -8.15
C GLU A 66 -3.81 -6.22 -9.39
N THR A 67 -3.52 -7.44 -9.89
CA THR A 67 -4.26 -8.06 -11.00
C THR A 67 -5.73 -8.22 -10.67
N TRP A 68 -6.04 -8.79 -9.51
CA TRP A 68 -7.41 -9.04 -9.10
C TRP A 68 -8.18 -7.75 -8.81
N GLY A 69 -7.54 -6.73 -8.21
CA GLY A 69 -8.17 -5.44 -7.92
C GLY A 69 -8.43 -4.62 -9.19
N ASN A 70 -7.47 -4.58 -10.11
CA ASN A 70 -7.50 -3.65 -11.24
C ASN A 70 -7.82 -4.31 -12.60
N GLY A 71 -7.84 -5.64 -12.67
CA GLY A 71 -8.14 -6.40 -13.90
C GLY A 71 -7.02 -6.41 -14.93
N LYS A 72 -5.84 -5.86 -14.59
CA LYS A 72 -4.67 -5.88 -15.44
C LYS A 72 -4.15 -7.31 -15.63
N PRO A 73 -3.61 -7.68 -16.80
CA PRO A 73 -2.93 -8.95 -16.94
C PRO A 73 -1.75 -9.08 -15.98
N ILE A 74 -1.54 -10.27 -15.39
CA ILE A 74 -0.45 -10.52 -14.42
C ILE A 74 0.93 -10.10 -14.93
N ARG A 75 1.17 -10.20 -16.24
CA ARG A 75 2.41 -9.75 -16.86
C ARG A 75 2.68 -8.26 -16.63
N GLU A 76 1.66 -7.42 -16.64
CA GLU A 76 1.79 -5.98 -16.43
C GLU A 76 2.03 -5.67 -14.95
N THR A 77 1.24 -6.27 -14.06
CA THR A 77 1.37 -6.02 -12.62
C THR A 77 2.67 -6.57 -12.03
N SER A 78 3.23 -7.65 -12.60
CA SER A 78 4.48 -8.26 -12.15
C SER A 78 5.75 -7.63 -12.73
N LEU A 79 5.67 -6.91 -13.86
CA LEU A 79 6.87 -6.43 -14.57
C LEU A 79 6.90 -4.91 -14.78
N VAL A 80 5.81 -4.21 -14.49
CA VAL A 80 5.68 -2.76 -14.74
C VAL A 80 5.24 -2.03 -13.47
N ASP A 81 4.16 -2.50 -12.82
CA ASP A 81 3.61 -1.80 -11.65
C ASP A 81 4.45 -2.02 -10.38
N LEU A 82 5.01 -3.22 -10.23
CA LEU A 82 5.88 -3.61 -9.12
C LEU A 82 7.35 -3.61 -9.56
N PRO A 83 8.28 -3.31 -8.62
CA PRO A 83 9.71 -3.17 -8.91
C PRO A 83 10.38 -4.46 -9.39
#